data_AF-B1G963-F1
#
_entry.id   AF-B1G963-F1
#
_cell.length_a   1.000
_cell.length_b   1.000
_cell.length_c   1.000
_cell.angle_alpha   90.00
_cell.angle_beta   90.00
_cell.angle_gamma   90.00
#
_symmetry.space_group_name_H-M   'P 1'
#
loop_
_entity.id
_entity.type
_entity.pdbx_description
1 polymer ?
#
loop_
_entity_poly.entity_id
_entity_poly.type
_entity_poly.pdbx_seq_one_letter_code
_entity_poly.pdbx_strand_id
1 'polypeptide(L)'
;MPYGLDYSDVRYETDHAGNRLKATIPYTMFSALTEFWIAARRAQTAQLEASTRPGLFKGSLQAAQVPTPDDPPTVSPRRDSARPLNLNDRHWQSLIARLPEEVEPQAKLETPAAISPPEAFPPDTLSTSLVDSSPKPKRRVFYRAFVEAPPTEVVDRVANGMYFIRAWREHRGLTVEDAADLLGRDKTTVAWHESGKATPSRLTLEKLAQVYDCPVAQLTPLPGSDDSAFDEKPVQAAPVIAEVKPEQRRRTIKEPRSPAATDYPDAVLAYMVAGKSPMLAWRLYRNMTVKALAEAYATTSSNVKSMEQHAWLRRSTIAKLWPVFHCKPEQLLRPEGMPSLRGTLQTEAKIVISEPARVNKAVDRHSEQPASVMEAAFLQAGVVEPTVLREVKERDRARIERLAKMQAELERL
;
A
#
# COMPACT_ATOMS: atom_id res chain seq x y z
N MET A 1 -18.12 -16.28 21.54
CA MET A 1 -18.52 -17.68 21.70
C MET A 1 -17.40 -18.55 21.14
N PRO A 2 -16.80 -19.48 21.90
CA PRO A 2 -15.96 -20.51 21.31
C PRO A 2 -16.88 -21.35 20.41
N TYR A 3 -16.55 -21.49 19.12
CA TYR A 3 -17.40 -22.17 18.14
C TYR A 3 -17.51 -23.69 18.35
N GLY A 4 -17.20 -24.20 19.55
CA GLY A 4 -17.30 -25.61 19.89
C GLY A 4 -16.50 -26.54 18.98
N LEU A 5 -15.49 -26.01 18.27
CA LEU A 5 -14.69 -26.80 17.35
C LEU A 5 -13.75 -27.69 18.17
N ASP A 6 -14.07 -28.98 18.23
CA ASP A 6 -13.20 -29.97 18.85
C ASP A 6 -12.08 -30.34 17.89
N TYR A 7 -10.84 -29.96 18.24
CA TYR A 7 -9.64 -30.24 17.45
C TYR A 7 -9.03 -31.62 17.75
N SER A 8 -9.61 -32.38 18.67
CA SER A 8 -9.13 -33.71 19.08
C SER A 8 -9.00 -34.68 17.89
N ASP A 9 -9.87 -34.55 16.88
CA ASP A 9 -9.93 -35.44 15.72
C ASP A 9 -9.04 -34.99 14.54
N VAL A 10 -8.38 -33.84 14.63
CA VAL A 10 -7.50 -33.35 13.54
C VAL A 10 -6.17 -34.09 13.60
N ARG A 11 -5.92 -34.97 12.64
CA ARG A 11 -4.66 -35.71 12.53
C ARG A 11 -3.68 -34.95 11.63
N TYR A 12 -2.47 -34.75 12.14
CA TYR A 12 -1.37 -34.17 11.37
C TYR A 12 -0.41 -35.28 10.93
N GLU A 13 -0.19 -35.41 9.63
CA GLU A 13 0.91 -36.20 9.09
C GLU A 13 2.16 -35.31 9.09
N THR A 14 3.17 -35.71 9.84
CA THR A 14 4.44 -35.01 9.97
C THR A 14 5.56 -35.77 9.27
N ASP A 15 6.48 -35.04 8.66
CA ASP A 15 7.70 -35.59 8.08
C ASP A 15 8.66 -36.11 9.18
N HIS A 16 9.71 -36.83 8.79
CA HIS A 16 10.78 -37.33 9.68
C HIS A 16 11.48 -36.21 10.48
N ALA A 17 11.43 -34.96 10.00
CA ALA A 17 11.91 -33.77 10.70
C ALA A 17 10.88 -33.10 11.62
N GLY A 18 9.70 -33.69 11.82
CA GLY A 18 8.60 -33.13 12.63
C GLY A 18 7.77 -32.03 11.94
N ASN A 19 8.02 -31.77 10.66
CA ASN A 19 7.30 -30.75 9.89
C ASN A 19 5.92 -31.27 9.46
N ARG A 20 4.85 -30.53 9.75
CA ARG A 20 3.47 -30.90 9.36
C ARG A 20 3.32 -30.80 7.83
N LEU A 21 3.16 -31.94 7.15
CA LEU A 21 2.99 -32.02 5.71
C LEU A 21 1.51 -31.95 5.30
N LYS A 22 0.63 -32.60 6.08
CA LYS A 22 -0.79 -32.72 5.76
C LYS A 22 -1.62 -32.74 7.04
N ALA A 23 -2.80 -32.12 7.00
CA ALA A 23 -3.80 -32.22 8.05
C ALA A 23 -5.03 -32.94 7.49
N THR A 24 -5.44 -34.03 8.13
CA THR A 24 -6.68 -34.72 7.83
C THR A 24 -7.74 -34.17 8.75
N ILE A 25 -8.62 -33.35 8.19
CA ILE A 25 -9.70 -32.66 8.90
C ILE A 25 -10.98 -33.49 8.75
N PRO A 26 -11.68 -33.85 9.85
CA PRO A 26 -12.97 -34.52 9.76
C PRO A 26 -13.98 -33.71 8.97
N TYR A 27 -14.85 -34.39 8.21
CA TYR A 27 -15.86 -33.74 7.38
C TYR A 27 -16.78 -32.80 8.20
N THR A 28 -17.11 -33.19 9.43
CA THR A 28 -17.92 -32.38 10.37
C THR A 28 -17.27 -31.03 10.68
N MET A 29 -15.95 -31.00 10.91
CA MET A 29 -15.20 -29.77 11.13
C MET A 29 -15.08 -28.96 9.84
N PHE A 30 -14.91 -29.60 8.69
CA PHE A 30 -14.88 -28.91 7.40
C PHE A 30 -16.20 -28.17 7.12
N SER A 31 -17.34 -28.83 7.34
CA SER A 31 -18.66 -28.22 7.20
C SER A 31 -18.82 -26.99 8.12
N ALA A 32 -18.48 -27.13 9.40
CA ALA A 32 -18.55 -26.03 10.35
C ALA A 32 -17.63 -24.85 9.96
N LEU A 33 -16.44 -25.12 9.41
CA LEU A 33 -15.54 -24.08 8.90
C LEU A 33 -16.12 -23.39 7.66
N THR A 34 -16.77 -24.11 6.76
CA THR A 34 -17.43 -23.51 5.59
C THR A 34 -18.61 -22.63 5.99
N GLU A 35 -19.46 -23.08 6.92
CA GLU A 35 -20.56 -22.26 7.47
C GLU A 35 -20.03 -21.01 8.16
N PHE A 36 -19.00 -21.15 9.00
CA PHE A 36 -18.35 -20.03 9.66
C PHE A 36 -17.81 -19.01 8.63
N TRP A 37 -17.16 -19.48 7.57
CA TRP A 37 -16.61 -18.60 6.53
C TRP A 37 -17.71 -17.86 5.76
N ILE A 38 -18.82 -18.54 5.43
CA ILE A 38 -19.99 -17.92 4.80
C ILE A 38 -20.60 -16.87 5.74
N ALA A 39 -20.78 -17.21 7.02
CA ALA A 39 -21.30 -16.29 8.02
C ALA A 39 -20.40 -15.07 8.22
N ALA A 40 -19.08 -15.26 8.26
CA ALA A 40 -18.10 -14.18 8.38
C ALA A 40 -18.16 -13.22 7.16
N ARG A 41 -18.27 -13.78 5.94
CA ARG A 41 -18.48 -12.95 4.74
C ARG A 41 -19.79 -12.17 4.79
N ARG A 42 -20.90 -12.80 5.19
CA ARG A 42 -22.19 -12.13 5.35
C ARG A 42 -22.10 -10.98 6.38
N ALA A 43 -21.45 -11.21 7.51
CA ALA A 43 -21.24 -10.18 8.53
C ALA A 43 -20.36 -9.02 8.02
N GLN A 44 -19.32 -9.32 7.24
CA GLN A 44 -18.47 -8.29 6.62
C GLN A 44 -19.26 -7.46 5.60
N THR A 45 -20.08 -8.10 4.76
CA THR A 45 -20.96 -7.40 3.83
C THR A 45 -21.95 -6.51 4.57
N ALA A 46 -22.57 -7.01 5.64
CA ALA A 46 -23.48 -6.22 6.47
C ALA A 46 -22.78 -5.01 7.13
N GLN A 47 -21.53 -5.15 7.57
CA GLN A 47 -20.73 -4.01 8.08
C GLN A 47 -20.40 -2.98 6.99
N LEU A 48 -20.07 -3.44 5.78
CA LEU A 48 -19.86 -2.55 4.64
C LEU A 48 -21.14 -1.80 4.31
N GLU A 49 -22.27 -2.49 4.20
CA GLU A 49 -23.57 -1.88 3.96
C GLU A 49 -23.93 -0.84 5.04
N ALA A 50 -23.74 -1.18 6.32
CA ALA A 50 -24.01 -0.27 7.44
C ALA A 50 -23.09 0.96 7.47
N SER A 51 -21.84 0.83 6.99
CA SER A 51 -20.88 1.94 6.95
C SER A 51 -21.00 2.81 5.68
N THR A 52 -21.55 2.27 4.59
CA THR A 52 -21.78 3.02 3.35
C THR A 52 -23.08 3.83 3.41
N ARG A 53 -23.11 4.99 2.74
CA ARG A 53 -24.34 5.81 2.66
C ARG A 53 -25.47 5.02 1.96
N PRO A 54 -26.69 5.00 2.51
CA PRO A 54 -27.84 4.36 1.87
C PRO A 54 -28.01 4.84 0.43
N GLY A 55 -27.91 3.93 -0.54
CA GLY A 55 -28.09 4.22 -1.98
C GLY A 55 -26.88 3.97 -2.87
N LEU A 56 -25.66 3.80 -2.34
CA LEU A 56 -24.48 3.57 -3.19
C LEU A 56 -24.31 2.11 -3.68
N PHE A 57 -24.90 1.13 -3.00
CA PHE A 57 -24.62 -0.31 -3.24
C PHE A 57 -25.78 -1.11 -3.85
N LYS A 58 -26.89 -0.47 -4.25
CA LYS A 58 -28.08 -1.18 -4.77
C LYS A 58 -27.90 -1.85 -6.16
N GLY A 59 -26.74 -1.69 -6.81
CA GLY A 59 -26.55 -2.11 -8.20
C GLY A 59 -26.24 -3.60 -8.43
N SER A 60 -25.67 -4.34 -7.46
CA SER A 60 -25.07 -5.65 -7.78
C SER A 60 -25.80 -6.90 -7.25
N LEU A 61 -26.85 -6.76 -6.43
CA LEU A 61 -27.53 -7.91 -5.81
C LEU A 61 -28.98 -8.15 -6.28
N GLN A 62 -29.61 -7.22 -6.99
CA GLN A 62 -30.97 -7.40 -7.52
C GLN A 62 -31.05 -8.28 -8.78
N ALA A 63 -29.92 -8.69 -9.36
CA ALA A 63 -29.90 -9.51 -10.58
C ALA A 63 -30.22 -11.01 -10.36
N ALA A 64 -30.47 -11.44 -9.11
CA ALA A 64 -30.74 -12.85 -8.76
C ALA A 64 -32.12 -13.08 -8.15
N GLN A 65 -33.10 -12.19 -8.37
CA GLN A 65 -34.49 -12.50 -8.05
C GLN A 65 -35.05 -13.48 -9.10
N VAL A 66 -35.31 -14.71 -8.66
CA VAL A 66 -36.04 -15.74 -9.41
C VAL A 66 -37.44 -15.20 -9.74
N PRO A 67 -37.91 -15.28 -11.00
CA PRO A 67 -39.24 -14.83 -11.37
C PRO A 67 -40.30 -15.62 -10.60
N THR A 68 -41.17 -14.92 -9.88
CA THR A 68 -42.39 -15.51 -9.33
C THR A 68 -43.37 -15.85 -10.46
N PRO A 69 -44.06 -16.99 -10.41
CA PRO A 69 -44.85 -17.53 -11.53
C PRO A 69 -46.14 -16.76 -11.90
N ASP A 70 -46.45 -15.62 -11.26
CA ASP A 70 -47.73 -14.92 -11.43
C ASP A 70 -47.65 -13.54 -12.12
N ASP A 71 -46.50 -13.14 -12.65
CA ASP A 71 -46.40 -11.85 -13.36
C ASP A 71 -46.86 -11.97 -14.83
N PRO A 72 -47.86 -11.18 -15.27
CA PRO A 72 -48.32 -11.18 -16.66
C PRO A 72 -47.23 -10.63 -17.61
N PRO A 73 -47.15 -11.15 -18.85
CA PRO A 73 -46.05 -10.86 -19.76
C PRO A 73 -46.10 -9.40 -20.22
N THR A 74 -45.29 -8.54 -19.57
CA THR A 74 -45.03 -7.19 -20.05
C THR A 74 -43.95 -7.25 -21.13
N VAL A 75 -44.37 -7.22 -22.39
CA VAL A 75 -43.50 -7.20 -23.57
C VAL A 75 -42.74 -5.87 -23.61
N SER A 76 -41.46 -5.90 -23.25
CA SER A 76 -40.50 -4.85 -23.58
C SER A 76 -39.47 -5.43 -24.55
N PRO A 77 -39.16 -4.75 -25.68
CA PRO A 77 -38.18 -5.24 -26.65
C PRO A 77 -36.76 -5.13 -26.08
N ARG A 78 -36.25 -6.25 -25.55
CA ARG A 78 -34.84 -6.39 -25.16
C ARG A 78 -34.00 -6.61 -26.41
N ARG A 79 -33.05 -5.69 -26.65
CA ARG A 79 -31.93 -5.87 -27.57
C ARG A 79 -31.03 -7.00 -27.06
N ASP A 80 -30.90 -8.04 -27.85
CA ASP A 80 -29.92 -9.10 -27.67
C ASP A 80 -28.51 -8.55 -27.92
N SER A 81 -27.78 -8.29 -26.84
CA SER A 81 -26.32 -8.24 -26.87
C SER A 81 -25.79 -9.35 -25.98
N ALA A 82 -25.56 -10.52 -26.58
CA ALA A 82 -24.90 -11.64 -25.94
C ALA A 82 -23.46 -11.24 -25.57
N ARG A 83 -23.25 -10.89 -24.31
CA ARG A 83 -21.90 -10.73 -23.73
C ARG A 83 -21.33 -12.13 -23.47
N PRO A 84 -20.15 -12.49 -23.98
CA PRO A 84 -19.52 -13.75 -23.62
C PRO A 84 -19.17 -13.73 -22.12
N LEU A 85 -19.75 -14.67 -21.37
CA LEU A 85 -19.44 -14.90 -19.96
C LEU A 85 -17.98 -15.32 -19.81
N ASN A 86 -17.32 -14.78 -18.78
CA ASN A 86 -15.93 -15.08 -18.44
C ASN A 86 -15.75 -16.59 -18.19
N LEU A 87 -14.61 -17.14 -18.64
CA LEU A 87 -14.29 -18.58 -18.55
C LEU A 87 -14.37 -19.12 -17.11
N ASN A 88 -14.08 -18.28 -16.12
CA ASN A 88 -14.14 -18.63 -14.70
C ASN A 88 -15.57 -18.86 -14.17
N ASP A 89 -16.59 -18.24 -14.74
CA ASP A 89 -17.98 -18.44 -14.30
C ASP A 89 -18.52 -19.80 -14.72
N ARG A 90 -18.07 -20.32 -15.88
CA ARG A 90 -18.46 -21.66 -16.34
C ARG A 90 -17.96 -22.77 -15.42
N HIS A 91 -16.74 -22.63 -14.90
CA HIS A 91 -16.18 -23.60 -13.96
C HIS A 91 -16.96 -23.61 -12.64
N TRP A 92 -17.28 -22.44 -12.09
CA TRP A 92 -18.08 -22.34 -10.86
C TRP A 92 -19.51 -22.86 -11.02
N GLN A 93 -20.18 -22.57 -12.14
CA GLN A 93 -21.49 -23.13 -12.43
C GLN A 93 -21.46 -24.66 -12.58
N SER A 94 -20.40 -25.22 -13.15
CA SER A 94 -20.24 -26.68 -13.25
C SER A 94 -20.05 -27.37 -11.88
N LEU A 95 -19.49 -26.65 -10.90
CA LEU A 95 -19.34 -27.14 -9.53
C LEU A 95 -20.66 -27.05 -8.76
N ILE A 96 -21.41 -25.95 -8.91
CA ILE A 96 -22.73 -25.77 -8.30
C ILE A 96 -23.73 -26.81 -8.83
N ALA A 97 -23.71 -27.09 -10.14
CA ALA A 97 -24.56 -28.09 -10.77
C ALA A 97 -24.26 -29.54 -10.33
N ARG A 98 -23.16 -29.78 -9.61
CA ARG A 98 -22.76 -31.11 -9.11
C ARG A 98 -23.03 -31.29 -7.62
N LEU A 99 -23.52 -30.27 -6.90
CA LEU A 99 -23.95 -30.47 -5.52
C LEU A 99 -25.27 -31.27 -5.50
N PRO A 100 -25.40 -32.31 -4.66
CA PRO A 100 -26.65 -33.02 -4.47
C PRO A 100 -27.70 -32.06 -3.88
N GLU A 101 -28.89 -32.11 -4.44
CA GLU A 101 -30.05 -31.31 -4.05
C GLU A 101 -30.52 -31.76 -2.65
N GLU A 102 -30.10 -31.04 -1.60
CA GLU A 102 -30.49 -31.35 -0.23
C GLU A 102 -31.93 -30.86 0.09
N VAL A 103 -32.70 -31.83 0.56
CA VAL A 103 -34.00 -31.85 1.24
C VAL A 103 -34.42 -30.53 1.92
N GLU A 104 -35.62 -30.06 1.55
CA GLU A 104 -36.34 -28.93 2.15
C GLU A 104 -36.55 -29.08 3.67
N PRO A 105 -36.17 -28.08 4.49
CA PRO A 105 -36.74 -27.89 5.81
C PRO A 105 -37.95 -26.95 5.76
N GLN A 106 -39.13 -27.49 6.07
CA GLN A 106 -40.32 -26.71 6.39
C GLN A 106 -40.16 -26.03 7.76
N ALA A 107 -40.18 -24.70 7.80
CA ALA A 107 -40.63 -23.95 8.99
C ALA A 107 -41.04 -22.52 8.60
N LYS A 108 -42.35 -22.25 8.65
CA LYS A 108 -42.94 -20.91 8.66
C LYS A 108 -42.55 -20.21 9.96
N LEU A 109 -41.94 -19.02 9.87
CA LEU A 109 -41.86 -18.08 10.98
C LEU A 109 -42.34 -16.70 10.50
N GLU A 110 -43.25 -16.15 11.28
CA GLU A 110 -44.04 -14.96 11.05
C GLU A 110 -43.20 -13.69 11.22
N THR A 111 -43.36 -12.74 10.29
CA THR A 111 -42.73 -11.42 10.30
C THR A 111 -43.64 -10.41 11.03
N PRO A 112 -43.18 -9.68 12.06
CA PRO A 112 -43.96 -8.60 12.64
C PRO A 112 -43.73 -7.24 11.94
N ALA A 113 -44.87 -6.56 11.72
CA ALA A 113 -45.21 -5.14 11.60
C ALA A 113 -44.14 -4.10 11.19
N ALA A 114 -44.51 -3.35 10.15
CA ALA A 114 -43.88 -2.15 9.63
C ALA A 114 -43.85 -0.98 10.64
N ILE A 115 -42.69 -0.32 10.74
CA ILE A 115 -42.49 0.96 11.44
C ILE A 115 -42.42 2.07 10.39
N SER A 116 -43.30 3.07 10.53
CA SER A 116 -43.40 4.26 9.69
C SER A 116 -42.18 5.19 9.79
N PRO A 117 -41.83 5.93 8.72
CA PRO A 117 -40.71 6.88 8.73
C PRO A 117 -41.09 8.25 9.35
N PRO A 118 -40.18 8.92 10.09
CA PRO A 118 -40.42 10.27 10.61
C PRO A 118 -40.07 11.38 9.58
N GLU A 119 -41.09 12.19 9.33
CA GLU A 119 -41.19 13.66 9.32
C GLU A 119 -39.98 14.55 8.94
N ALA A 120 -40.27 15.49 8.05
CA ALA A 120 -39.37 16.44 7.41
C ALA A 120 -38.92 17.58 8.33
N PHE A 121 -37.66 18.01 8.16
CA PHE A 121 -37.13 19.25 8.75
C PHE A 121 -37.15 20.41 7.74
N PRO A 122 -37.41 21.66 8.18
CA PRO A 122 -37.56 22.82 7.31
C PRO A 122 -36.22 23.42 6.82
N PRO A 123 -36.25 24.21 5.73
CA PRO A 123 -35.09 24.89 5.17
C PRO A 123 -34.96 26.31 5.75
N ASP A 124 -33.78 26.65 6.27
CA ASP A 124 -33.29 28.01 6.55
C ASP A 124 -31.80 27.85 6.90
N THR A 125 -30.81 28.65 6.51
CA THR A 125 -30.74 30.06 6.10
C THR A 125 -29.41 30.31 5.38
N LEU A 126 -29.39 31.42 4.65
CA LEU A 126 -28.29 31.96 3.85
C LEU A 126 -27.08 32.47 4.66
N SER A 127 -25.95 32.55 3.93
CA SER A 127 -24.82 33.50 4.08
C SER A 127 -23.78 33.27 5.19
N THR A 128 -22.50 33.15 4.81
CA THR A 128 -21.50 34.24 4.91
C THR A 128 -20.20 33.86 4.17
N SER A 129 -19.60 34.90 3.56
CA SER A 129 -18.46 34.99 2.64
C SER A 129 -17.04 34.82 3.25
N LEU A 130 -16.04 34.82 2.35
CA LEU A 130 -14.59 35.13 2.52
C LEU A 130 -13.72 33.89 2.86
N VAL A 131 -12.69 33.49 2.10
CA VAL A 131 -11.66 34.22 1.35
C VAL A 131 -11.25 33.38 0.13
N ASP A 132 -11.41 33.92 -1.08
CA ASP A 132 -11.11 33.22 -2.34
C ASP A 132 -9.63 33.39 -2.72
N SER A 133 -8.76 32.63 -2.05
CA SER A 133 -7.42 32.35 -2.57
C SER A 133 -7.51 31.18 -3.56
N SER A 134 -8.13 31.42 -4.72
CA SER A 134 -8.24 30.40 -5.76
C SER A 134 -6.84 29.94 -6.17
N PRO A 135 -6.49 28.66 -5.97
CA PRO A 135 -5.18 28.15 -6.34
C PRO A 135 -5.02 28.32 -7.85
N LYS A 136 -3.96 29.02 -8.27
CA LYS A 136 -3.62 29.22 -9.69
C LYS A 136 -3.87 27.91 -10.44
N PRO A 137 -4.71 27.91 -11.49
CA PRO A 137 -5.06 26.68 -12.18
C PRO A 137 -3.76 26.03 -12.66
N LYS A 138 -3.50 24.81 -12.18
CA LYS A 138 -2.34 24.04 -12.62
C LYS A 138 -2.44 23.90 -14.13
N ARG A 139 -1.42 24.39 -14.84
CA ARG A 139 -1.35 24.36 -16.30
C ARG A 139 -1.54 22.93 -16.79
N ARG A 140 -2.47 22.76 -17.73
CA ARG A 140 -2.66 21.50 -18.44
C ARG A 140 -1.66 21.48 -19.58
N VAL A 141 -0.84 20.45 -19.62
CA VAL A 141 0.11 20.23 -20.71
C VAL A 141 -0.66 19.54 -21.85
N PHE A 142 -0.52 20.02 -23.09
CA PHE A 142 -1.13 19.41 -24.26
C PHE A 142 -0.04 19.14 -25.29
N TYR A 143 0.14 17.88 -25.64
CA TYR A 143 1.13 17.46 -26.62
C TYR A 143 0.44 17.27 -27.97
N ARG A 144 1.01 17.86 -29.03
CA ARG A 144 0.48 17.72 -30.40
C ARG A 144 1.30 16.80 -31.28
N ALA A 145 2.59 16.59 -30.98
CA ALA A 145 3.42 15.66 -31.73
C ALA A 145 3.88 14.49 -30.84
N PHE A 146 3.89 13.30 -31.43
CA PHE A 146 4.30 12.05 -30.80
C PHE A 146 5.49 11.49 -31.55
N VAL A 147 6.25 10.61 -30.89
CA VAL A 147 7.43 9.98 -31.51
C VAL A 147 7.02 9.15 -32.73
N GLU A 148 5.85 8.51 -32.67
CA GLU A 148 5.24 7.78 -33.78
C GLU A 148 3.82 8.31 -34.00
N ALA A 149 3.38 8.41 -35.26
CA ALA A 149 2.09 8.98 -35.62
C ALA A 149 0.93 8.10 -35.09
N PRO A 150 0.03 8.63 -34.25
CA PRO A 150 -1.13 7.89 -33.78
C PRO A 150 -2.20 7.78 -34.90
N PRO A 151 -3.19 6.89 -34.76
CA PRO A 151 -4.30 6.78 -35.71
C PRO A 151 -5.02 8.12 -35.93
N THR A 152 -5.49 8.36 -37.15
CA THR A 152 -6.14 9.62 -37.56
C THR A 152 -7.28 10.02 -36.62
N GLU A 153 -8.10 9.08 -36.17
CA GLU A 153 -9.20 9.36 -35.24
C GLU A 153 -8.73 9.89 -33.88
N VAL A 154 -7.57 9.44 -33.41
CA VAL A 154 -6.98 9.92 -32.16
C VAL A 154 -6.43 11.33 -32.37
N VAL A 155 -5.78 11.58 -33.52
CA VAL A 155 -5.28 12.90 -33.92
C VAL A 155 -6.42 13.92 -33.99
N ASP A 156 -7.55 13.57 -34.60
CA ASP A 156 -8.72 14.46 -34.72
C ASP A 156 -9.31 14.81 -33.34
N ARG A 157 -9.42 13.82 -32.44
CA ARG A 157 -9.87 14.06 -31.06
C ARG A 157 -8.89 14.97 -30.30
N VAL A 158 -7.59 14.79 -30.49
CA VAL A 158 -6.56 15.65 -29.88
C VAL A 158 -6.60 17.06 -30.45
N ALA A 159 -6.82 17.22 -31.77
CA ALA A 159 -7.01 18.51 -32.42
C ALA A 159 -8.24 19.27 -31.87
N ASN A 160 -9.28 18.53 -31.47
CA ASN A 160 -10.47 19.06 -30.77
C ASN A 160 -10.21 19.43 -29.29
N GLY A 161 -8.96 19.35 -28.81
CA GLY A 161 -8.58 19.71 -27.45
C GLY A 161 -8.78 18.61 -26.40
N MET A 162 -9.04 17.37 -26.83
CA MET A 162 -9.04 16.22 -25.92
C MET A 162 -7.60 15.81 -25.58
N TYR A 163 -7.34 15.48 -24.32
CA TYR A 163 -6.03 14.97 -23.94
C TYR A 163 -5.80 13.58 -24.53
N PHE A 164 -4.58 13.31 -25.02
CA PHE A 164 -4.30 12.13 -25.85
C PHE A 164 -4.61 10.78 -25.19
N ILE A 165 -4.35 10.63 -23.88
CA ILE A 165 -4.67 9.38 -23.15
C ILE A 165 -6.18 9.13 -23.17
N ARG A 166 -6.98 10.19 -23.01
CA ARG A 166 -8.44 10.10 -23.08
C ARG A 166 -8.91 9.76 -24.50
N ALA A 167 -8.31 10.40 -25.51
CA ALA A 167 -8.62 10.12 -26.91
C ALA A 167 -8.35 8.65 -27.28
N TRP A 168 -7.25 8.07 -26.80
CA TRP A 168 -6.94 6.65 -26.96
C TRP A 168 -7.95 5.74 -26.27
N ARG A 169 -8.34 6.06 -25.03
CA ARG A 169 -9.36 5.30 -24.30
C ARG A 169 -10.70 5.29 -25.04
N GLU A 170 -11.16 6.46 -25.50
CA GLU A 170 -12.42 6.58 -26.24
C GLU A 170 -12.35 5.90 -27.62
N HIS A 171 -11.21 5.94 -28.31
CA HIS A 171 -10.98 5.20 -29.55
C HIS A 171 -11.11 3.68 -29.35
N ARG A 172 -10.64 3.14 -28.21
CA ARG A 172 -10.80 1.73 -27.84
C ARG A 172 -12.17 1.40 -27.25
N GLY A 173 -13.06 2.38 -27.08
CA GLY A 173 -14.39 2.16 -26.49
C GLY A 173 -14.37 1.76 -25.01
N LEU A 174 -13.28 2.03 -24.29
CA LEU A 174 -13.13 1.67 -22.88
C LEU A 174 -13.72 2.75 -21.97
N THR A 175 -14.37 2.34 -20.88
CA THR A 175 -14.74 3.29 -19.82
C THR A 175 -13.54 3.62 -18.93
N VAL A 176 -13.62 4.71 -18.15
CA VAL A 176 -12.56 5.07 -17.21
C VAL A 176 -12.39 3.98 -16.13
N GLU A 177 -13.47 3.28 -15.79
CA GLU A 177 -13.44 2.15 -14.84
C GLU A 177 -12.72 0.95 -15.43
N ASP A 178 -13.08 0.54 -16.65
CA ASP A 178 -12.40 -0.56 -17.34
C ASP A 178 -10.89 -0.30 -17.49
N ALA A 179 -10.51 0.92 -17.88
CA ALA A 179 -9.11 1.29 -17.99
C ALA A 179 -8.38 1.27 -16.64
N ALA A 180 -9.05 1.66 -15.55
CA ALA A 180 -8.50 1.62 -14.20
C ALA A 180 -8.28 0.17 -13.72
N ASP A 181 -9.26 -0.69 -13.96
CA ASP A 181 -9.19 -2.12 -13.62
C ASP A 181 -8.08 -2.83 -14.39
N LEU A 182 -7.97 -2.58 -15.70
CA LEU A 182 -6.91 -3.16 -16.55
C LEU A 182 -5.50 -2.65 -16.17
N LEU A 183 -5.37 -1.40 -15.73
CA LEU A 183 -4.10 -0.85 -15.24
C LEU A 183 -3.74 -1.31 -13.81
N GLY A 184 -4.71 -1.85 -13.07
CA GLY A 184 -4.60 -2.11 -11.63
C GLY A 184 -4.36 -0.81 -10.84
N ARG A 185 -5.08 0.26 -11.19
CA ARG A 185 -4.97 1.59 -10.57
C ARG A 185 -6.33 2.12 -10.18
N ASP A 186 -6.35 3.13 -9.30
CA ASP A 186 -7.60 3.79 -8.91
C ASP A 186 -8.15 4.68 -10.05
N LYS A 187 -9.48 4.74 -10.18
CA LYS A 187 -10.20 5.53 -11.18
C LYS A 187 -9.79 7.01 -11.15
N THR A 188 -9.53 7.55 -9.96
CA THR A 188 -9.12 8.95 -9.82
C THR A 188 -7.73 9.21 -10.41
N THR A 189 -6.83 8.22 -10.35
CA THR A 189 -5.47 8.32 -10.89
C THR A 189 -5.51 8.35 -12.42
N VAL A 190 -6.33 7.48 -13.03
CA VAL A 190 -6.55 7.49 -14.49
C VAL A 190 -7.17 8.81 -14.94
N ALA A 191 -8.17 9.32 -14.23
CA ALA A 191 -8.78 10.63 -14.52
C ALA A 191 -7.78 11.80 -14.40
N TRP A 192 -6.80 11.73 -13.47
CA TRP A 192 -5.73 12.73 -13.37
C TRP A 192 -4.75 12.67 -14.54
N HIS A 193 -4.46 11.48 -15.05
CA HIS A 193 -3.69 11.31 -16.28
C HIS A 193 -4.47 11.84 -17.49
N GLU A 194 -5.75 11.49 -17.64
CA GLU A 194 -6.61 11.96 -18.73
C GLU A 194 -6.85 13.47 -18.74
N SER A 195 -6.72 14.15 -17.60
CA SER A 195 -6.89 15.61 -17.51
C SER A 195 -5.58 16.39 -17.65
N GLY A 196 -4.45 15.70 -17.80
CA GLY A 196 -3.12 16.30 -17.81
C GLY A 196 -2.71 16.91 -16.46
N LYS A 197 -3.41 16.58 -15.36
CA LYS A 197 -3.07 17.05 -14.01
C LYS A 197 -1.83 16.34 -13.45
N ALA A 198 -1.59 15.11 -13.90
CA ALA A 198 -0.45 14.30 -13.52
C ALA A 198 0.18 13.68 -14.76
N THR A 199 1.46 13.95 -15.00
CA THR A 199 2.22 13.29 -16.05
C THR A 199 2.43 11.82 -15.68
N PRO A 200 2.01 10.85 -16.50
CA PRO A 200 2.24 9.44 -16.23
C PRO A 200 3.73 9.12 -16.22
N SER A 201 4.16 8.24 -15.32
CA SER A 201 5.53 7.73 -15.32
C SER A 201 5.77 6.85 -16.54
N ARG A 202 7.03 6.64 -16.93
CA ARG A 202 7.37 5.74 -18.05
C ARG A 202 6.78 4.33 -17.88
N LEU A 203 6.86 3.76 -16.68
CA LEU A 203 6.25 2.46 -16.36
C LEU A 203 4.72 2.49 -16.48
N THR A 204 4.09 3.63 -16.16
CA THR A 204 2.65 3.81 -16.34
C THR A 204 2.29 3.89 -17.83
N LEU A 205 3.10 4.57 -18.65
CA LEU A 205 2.93 4.63 -20.10
C LEU A 205 3.06 3.26 -20.76
N GLU A 206 4.00 2.42 -20.31
CA GLU A 206 4.15 1.03 -20.77
C GLU A 206 2.90 0.19 -20.49
N LYS A 207 2.28 0.35 -19.31
CA LYS A 207 1.01 -0.31 -18.99
C LYS A 207 -0.15 0.25 -19.81
N LEU A 208 -0.22 1.57 -20.01
CA LEU A 208 -1.25 2.20 -20.85
C LEU A 208 -1.14 1.73 -22.31
N ALA A 209 0.09 1.62 -22.83
CA ALA A 209 0.39 1.07 -24.15
C ALA A 209 -0.13 -0.36 -24.28
N GLN A 210 0.09 -1.20 -23.26
CA GLN A 210 -0.44 -2.56 -23.22
C GLN A 210 -1.97 -2.59 -23.16
N VAL A 211 -2.62 -1.74 -22.35
CA VAL A 211 -4.08 -1.70 -22.22
C VAL A 211 -4.78 -1.16 -23.47
N TYR A 212 -4.13 -0.23 -24.19
CA TYR A 212 -4.67 0.35 -25.42
C TYR A 212 -4.14 -0.31 -26.69
N ASP A 213 -3.43 -1.44 -26.56
CA ASP A 213 -2.79 -2.18 -27.65
C ASP A 213 -2.05 -1.24 -28.65
N CYS A 214 -1.23 -0.34 -28.13
CA CYS A 214 -0.45 0.60 -28.94
C CYS A 214 1.02 0.63 -28.49
N PRO A 215 1.97 0.95 -29.39
CA PRO A 215 3.37 1.07 -29.00
C PRO A 215 3.57 2.28 -28.08
N VAL A 216 4.51 2.16 -27.14
CA VAL A 216 4.85 3.24 -26.18
C VAL A 216 5.28 4.52 -26.89
N ALA A 217 5.87 4.41 -28.09
CA ALA A 217 6.26 5.55 -28.92
C ALA A 217 5.07 6.44 -29.34
N GLN A 218 3.88 5.86 -29.59
CA GLN A 218 2.67 6.62 -29.91
C GLN A 218 2.06 7.33 -28.70
N LEU A 219 2.37 6.90 -27.48
CA LEU A 219 1.96 7.58 -26.23
C LEU A 219 3.03 8.54 -25.70
N THR A 220 4.24 8.50 -26.25
CA THR A 220 5.35 9.34 -25.80
C THR A 220 5.37 10.63 -26.61
N PRO A 221 5.22 11.80 -25.97
CA PRO A 221 5.28 13.07 -26.67
C PRO A 221 6.70 13.30 -27.20
N LEU A 222 6.80 13.89 -28.40
CA LEU A 222 8.09 14.27 -28.95
C LEU A 222 8.69 15.41 -28.11
N PRO A 223 9.95 15.30 -27.64
CA PRO A 223 10.58 16.36 -26.86
C PRO A 223 10.60 17.66 -27.68
N GLY A 224 10.06 18.75 -27.12
CA GLY A 224 9.93 20.04 -27.80
C GLY A 224 8.58 20.29 -28.50
N SER A 225 7.68 19.31 -28.54
CA SER A 225 6.29 19.49 -29.06
C SER A 225 5.29 19.98 -28.01
N ASP A 226 5.80 20.51 -26.90
CA ASP A 226 4.98 21.08 -25.84
C ASP A 226 4.40 22.41 -26.31
N ASP A 227 3.21 22.35 -26.93
CA ASP A 227 2.37 23.48 -27.33
C ASP A 227 1.72 24.15 -26.11
N SER A 228 2.53 24.42 -25.09
CA SER A 228 2.18 25.38 -24.05
C SER A 228 2.21 26.80 -24.63
N ALA A 229 1.31 27.07 -25.58
CA ALA A 229 1.11 28.34 -26.31
C ALA A 229 0.72 29.53 -25.40
N PHE A 230 0.71 29.36 -24.08
CA PHE A 230 0.47 30.42 -23.09
C PHE A 230 1.72 30.82 -22.31
N ASP A 231 2.91 30.40 -22.77
CA ASP A 231 4.18 30.86 -22.21
C ASP A 231 5.22 31.03 -23.32
N GLU A 232 4.97 31.98 -24.23
CA GLU A 232 6.06 32.69 -24.92
C GLU A 232 6.83 33.56 -23.91
N LYS A 233 7.35 32.96 -22.84
CA LYS A 233 8.57 33.48 -22.27
C LYS A 233 9.67 32.93 -23.16
N PRO A 234 10.29 33.75 -24.03
CA PRO A 234 11.33 33.27 -24.92
C PRO A 234 12.37 32.58 -24.03
N VAL A 235 12.45 31.26 -24.17
CA VAL A 235 13.58 30.48 -23.68
C VAL A 235 14.72 30.96 -24.57
N GLN A 236 15.38 32.04 -24.14
CA GLN A 236 16.64 32.46 -24.72
C GLN A 236 17.50 31.20 -24.80
N ALA A 237 17.95 30.90 -26.02
CA ALA A 237 18.75 29.74 -26.34
C ALA A 237 19.95 29.66 -25.38
N ALA A 238 19.77 28.93 -24.28
CA ALA A 238 20.87 28.58 -23.41
C ALA A 238 21.76 27.65 -24.24
N PRO A 239 23.06 27.91 -24.32
CA PRO A 239 23.97 27.09 -25.11
C PRO A 239 23.89 25.64 -24.64
N VAL A 240 24.08 24.73 -25.59
CA VAL A 240 24.18 23.29 -25.40
C VAL A 240 25.23 23.00 -24.32
N ILE A 241 24.79 22.93 -23.06
CA ILE A 241 25.62 22.49 -21.94
C ILE A 241 25.65 20.96 -22.02
N ALA A 242 26.86 20.44 -22.17
CA ALA A 242 27.23 19.04 -22.13
C ALA A 242 26.45 18.24 -21.07
N GLU A 243 26.15 16.97 -21.38
CA GLU A 243 25.49 15.97 -20.53
C GLU A 243 25.96 16.03 -19.06
N VAL A 244 25.28 16.84 -18.24
CA VAL A 244 25.43 16.77 -16.79
C VAL A 244 24.54 15.63 -16.31
N LYS A 245 25.18 14.52 -15.90
CA LYS A 245 24.54 13.37 -15.26
C LYS A 245 23.44 13.82 -14.29
N PRO A 246 22.21 13.24 -14.36
CA PRO A 246 21.07 13.63 -13.52
C PRO A 246 21.24 13.37 -12.01
N GLU A 247 22.40 12.89 -11.56
CA GLU A 247 22.68 12.59 -10.15
C GLU A 247 22.82 13.85 -9.26
N GLN A 248 23.11 15.03 -9.83
CA GLN A 248 23.54 16.19 -9.03
C GLN A 248 22.46 17.22 -8.69
N ARG A 249 21.21 17.07 -9.15
CA ARG A 249 20.10 17.98 -8.79
C ARG A 249 19.15 17.45 -7.72
N ARG A 250 19.55 16.44 -6.94
CA ARG A 250 18.94 16.23 -5.62
C ARG A 250 19.39 17.39 -4.75
N ARG A 251 18.61 18.49 -4.74
CA ARG A 251 18.75 19.56 -3.75
C ARG A 251 18.94 18.86 -2.42
N THR A 252 20.11 19.02 -1.83
CA THR A 252 20.43 18.52 -0.49
C THR A 252 19.54 19.28 0.46
N ILE A 253 18.30 18.81 0.61
CA ILE A 253 17.36 19.32 1.60
C ILE A 253 18.06 19.06 2.93
N LYS A 254 18.61 20.13 3.51
CA LYS A 254 19.25 20.06 4.82
C LYS A 254 18.21 19.48 5.78
N GLU A 255 18.57 18.40 6.45
CA GLU A 255 17.72 17.76 7.46
C GLU A 255 17.29 18.84 8.47
N PRO A 256 15.98 19.06 8.69
CA PRO A 256 15.54 20.07 9.65
C PRO A 256 16.02 19.68 11.05
N ARG A 257 16.80 20.56 11.67
CA ARG A 257 17.32 20.38 13.03
C ARG A 257 16.58 21.29 14.01
N SER A 258 16.51 20.87 15.26
CA SER A 258 16.03 21.74 16.33
C SER A 258 17.07 22.79 16.68
N PRO A 259 16.64 24.00 17.11
CA PRO A 259 17.53 24.99 17.69
C PRO A 259 18.34 24.42 18.86
N ALA A 260 19.59 24.89 19.03
CA ALA A 260 20.45 24.45 20.13
C ALA A 260 19.87 24.74 21.54
N ALA A 261 18.95 25.69 21.66
CA ALA A 261 18.29 26.07 22.92
C ALA A 261 17.06 25.21 23.27
N THR A 262 16.69 24.25 22.43
CA THR A 262 15.56 23.36 22.71
C THR A 262 15.93 22.41 23.86
N ASP A 263 15.23 22.52 24.98
CA ASP A 263 15.37 21.63 26.12
C ASP A 263 14.78 20.25 25.82
N TYR A 264 15.43 19.16 26.22
CA TYR A 264 14.98 17.79 26.02
C TYR A 264 15.10 17.01 27.32
N PRO A 265 14.14 16.12 27.65
CA PRO A 265 14.34 15.20 28.75
C PRO A 265 15.57 14.30 28.53
N ASP A 266 16.39 14.10 29.57
CA ASP A 266 17.63 13.31 29.50
C ASP A 266 17.41 11.90 28.92
N ALA A 267 16.32 11.25 29.31
CA ALA A 267 15.96 9.93 28.79
C ALA A 267 15.69 9.94 27.27
N VAL A 268 15.10 11.00 26.73
CA VAL A 268 14.89 11.16 25.29
C VAL A 268 16.23 11.35 24.58
N LEU A 269 17.12 12.20 25.13
CA LEU A 269 18.48 12.39 24.60
C LEU A 269 19.28 11.08 24.59
N ALA A 270 19.23 10.31 25.68
CA ALA A 270 19.91 9.01 25.77
C ALA A 270 19.47 8.06 24.65
N TYR A 271 18.18 7.99 24.34
CA TYR A 271 17.68 7.20 23.22
C TYR A 271 18.13 7.71 21.85
N MET A 272 18.18 9.03 21.66
CA MET A 272 18.67 9.61 20.39
C MET A 272 20.18 9.39 20.21
N VAL A 273 20.98 9.49 21.28
CA VAL A 273 22.42 9.16 21.27
C VAL A 273 22.64 7.69 20.90
N ALA A 274 21.76 6.80 21.35
CA ALA A 274 21.74 5.39 20.94
C ALA A 274 21.28 5.15 19.49
N GLY A 275 21.13 6.20 18.68
CA GLY A 275 20.76 6.09 17.27
C GLY A 275 19.28 5.83 17.02
N LYS A 276 18.39 6.08 17.99
CA LYS A 276 16.94 5.99 17.75
C LYS A 276 16.44 7.27 17.07
N SER A 277 15.40 7.15 16.25
CA SER A 277 14.74 8.34 15.68
C SER A 277 14.08 9.18 16.79
N PRO A 278 13.93 10.51 16.61
CA PRO A 278 13.27 11.36 17.60
C PRO A 278 11.88 10.86 17.99
N MET A 279 11.10 10.38 17.02
CA MET A 279 9.78 9.81 17.24
C MET A 279 9.82 8.56 18.12
N LEU A 280 10.76 7.65 17.85
CA LEU A 280 10.94 6.43 18.64
C LEU A 280 11.41 6.76 20.06
N ALA A 281 12.33 7.72 20.21
CA ALA A 281 12.81 8.17 21.51
C ALA A 281 11.66 8.73 22.38
N TRP A 282 10.81 9.59 21.83
CA TRP A 282 9.63 10.12 22.53
C TRP A 282 8.59 9.05 22.86
N ARG A 283 8.34 8.10 21.95
CA ARG A 283 7.44 6.98 22.21
C ARG A 283 7.92 6.12 23.38
N LEU A 284 9.21 5.80 23.41
CA LEU A 284 9.82 5.02 24.49
C LEU A 284 9.80 5.78 25.82
N TYR A 285 10.10 7.08 25.81
CA TYR A 285 10.03 7.93 26.99
C TYR A 285 8.62 7.96 27.62
N ARG A 286 7.57 7.96 26.78
CA ARG A 286 6.17 7.93 27.23
C ARG A 286 5.63 6.52 27.49
N ASN A 287 6.45 5.47 27.36
CA ASN A 287 6.04 4.06 27.45
C ASN A 287 4.82 3.72 26.57
N MET A 288 4.69 4.37 25.41
CA MET A 288 3.58 4.13 24.51
C MET A 288 3.85 2.93 23.61
N THR A 289 2.87 2.03 23.49
CA THR A 289 2.93 0.95 22.48
C THR A 289 2.72 1.53 21.08
N VAL A 290 3.23 0.85 20.05
CA VAL A 290 3.02 1.25 18.65
C VAL A 290 1.53 1.30 18.30
N LYS A 291 0.71 0.40 18.88
CA LYS A 291 -0.74 0.37 18.70
C LYS A 291 -1.41 1.60 19.33
N ALA A 292 -1.05 1.94 20.56
CA ALA A 292 -1.59 3.13 21.24
C ALA A 292 -1.23 4.43 20.51
N LEU A 293 0.01 4.54 20.00
CA LEU A 293 0.41 5.70 19.20
C LEU A 293 -0.34 5.76 17.86
N ALA A 294 -0.56 4.61 17.22
CA ALA A 294 -1.31 4.53 15.97
C ALA A 294 -2.77 4.98 16.16
N GLU A 295 -3.40 4.56 17.25
CA GLU A 295 -4.75 4.97 17.64
C GLU A 295 -4.83 6.47 17.93
N ALA A 296 -3.92 7.00 18.76
CA ALA A 296 -3.88 8.42 19.11
C ALA A 296 -3.60 9.33 17.90
N TYR A 297 -2.82 8.87 16.92
CA TYR A 297 -2.52 9.61 15.69
C TYR A 297 -3.54 9.34 14.56
N ALA A 298 -4.53 8.47 14.77
CA ALA A 298 -5.49 8.01 13.77
C ALA A 298 -4.81 7.44 12.49
N THR A 299 -3.85 6.53 12.67
CA THR A 299 -3.18 5.83 11.56
C THR A 299 -3.00 4.34 11.85
N THR A 300 -2.38 3.61 10.90
CA THR A 300 -2.08 2.19 11.07
C THR A 300 -0.75 1.98 11.79
N SER A 301 -0.65 0.91 12.59
CA SER A 301 0.58 0.55 13.30
C SER A 301 1.78 0.31 12.37
N SER A 302 1.53 -0.19 11.15
CA SER A 302 2.54 -0.35 10.10
C SER A 302 3.11 1.01 9.66
N ASN A 303 2.25 2.01 9.47
CA ASN A 303 2.69 3.36 9.11
C ASN A 303 3.52 4.00 10.25
N VAL A 304 3.12 3.81 11.50
CA VAL A 304 3.92 4.26 12.66
C VAL A 304 5.31 3.62 12.66
N LYS A 305 5.42 2.30 12.43
CA LYS A 305 6.74 1.62 12.32
C LYS A 305 7.58 2.19 11.18
N SER A 306 6.98 2.45 10.03
CA SER A 306 7.64 3.08 8.88
C SER A 306 8.15 4.49 9.24
N MET A 307 7.34 5.27 9.95
CA MET A 307 7.74 6.60 10.44
C MET A 307 8.88 6.53 11.47
N GLU A 308 8.90 5.53 12.37
CA GLU A 308 9.98 5.32 13.33
C GLU A 308 11.32 4.99 12.67
N GLN A 309 11.32 4.36 11.49
CA GLN A 309 12.52 4.07 10.71
C GLN A 309 13.12 5.30 10.01
N HIS A 310 12.33 6.35 9.81
CA HIS A 310 12.79 7.56 9.15
C HIS A 310 13.44 8.51 10.16
N ALA A 311 14.64 8.99 9.82
CA ALA A 311 15.39 9.93 10.65
C ALA A 311 14.70 11.30 10.80
N TRP A 312 13.85 11.69 9.84
CA TRP A 312 13.23 13.00 9.76
C TRP A 312 11.73 12.88 9.48
N LEU A 313 10.95 13.71 10.18
CA LEU A 313 9.51 13.80 10.03
C LEU A 313 9.14 15.01 9.16
N ARG A 314 8.05 14.91 8.39
CA ARG A 314 7.51 16.05 7.65
C ARG A 314 6.88 17.06 8.62
N ARG A 315 6.90 18.36 8.28
CA ARG A 315 6.31 19.42 9.12
C ARG A 315 4.85 19.17 9.47
N SER A 316 4.05 18.67 8.52
CA SER A 316 2.64 18.31 8.76
C SER A 316 2.47 17.16 9.75
N THR A 317 3.41 16.22 9.76
CA THR A 317 3.45 15.08 10.68
C THR A 317 3.83 15.53 12.09
N ILE A 318 4.84 16.41 12.20
CA ILE A 318 5.26 17.01 13.48
C ILE A 318 4.10 17.78 14.12
N ALA A 319 3.40 18.60 13.33
CA ALA A 319 2.25 19.39 13.77
C ALA A 319 1.12 18.54 14.39
N LYS A 320 1.01 17.28 13.99
CA LYS A 320 0.02 16.32 14.49
C LYS A 320 0.53 15.47 15.65
N LEU A 321 1.84 15.18 15.71
CA LEU A 321 2.44 14.33 16.75
C LEU A 321 2.75 15.07 18.05
N TRP A 322 3.10 16.35 17.99
CA TRP A 322 3.45 17.10 19.20
C TRP A 322 2.34 17.13 20.27
N PRO A 323 1.02 17.24 19.96
CA PRO A 323 -0.02 17.17 20.98
C PRO A 323 -0.14 15.76 21.58
N VAL A 324 0.11 14.71 20.78
CA VAL A 324 0.05 13.30 21.24
C VAL A 324 1.16 12.99 22.24
N PHE A 325 2.37 13.52 22.01
CA PHE A 325 3.50 13.35 22.93
C PHE A 325 3.57 14.39 24.05
N HIS A 326 2.69 15.39 24.02
CA HIS A 326 2.72 16.57 24.88
C HIS A 326 4.13 17.20 24.96
N CYS A 327 4.68 17.52 23.79
CA CYS A 327 6.01 18.13 23.63
C CYS A 327 5.94 19.32 22.67
N LYS A 328 6.99 20.15 22.60
CA LYS A 328 7.09 21.21 21.58
C LYS A 328 7.39 20.61 20.21
N PRO A 329 6.91 21.19 19.10
CA PRO A 329 7.19 20.67 17.76
C PRO A 329 8.69 20.61 17.43
N GLU A 330 9.47 21.52 18.00
CA GLU A 330 10.94 21.55 17.87
C GLU A 330 11.60 20.33 18.53
N GLN A 331 11.02 19.82 19.63
CA GLN A 331 11.55 18.65 20.34
C GLN A 331 11.37 17.33 19.55
N LEU A 332 10.60 17.33 18.46
CA LEU A 332 10.48 16.18 17.55
C LEU A 332 11.52 16.21 16.42
N LEU A 333 12.36 17.24 16.38
CA LEU A 333 13.52 17.32 15.49
C LEU A 333 14.78 16.87 16.22
N ARG A 334 15.82 16.50 15.45
CA ARG A 334 17.13 16.14 16.00
C ARG A 334 17.90 17.41 16.43
N PRO A 335 18.56 17.43 17.60
CA PRO A 335 19.45 18.51 18.03
C PRO A 335 20.52 18.89 17.02
N GLU A 336 20.83 20.19 16.92
CA GLU A 336 21.82 20.75 15.98
C GLU A 336 23.20 20.10 16.12
N GLY A 337 23.62 19.74 17.33
CA GLY A 337 24.93 19.12 17.62
C GLY A 337 25.02 17.60 17.46
N MET A 338 23.93 16.89 17.15
CA MET A 338 23.94 15.42 17.14
C MET A 338 24.30 14.86 15.75
N PRO A 339 25.15 13.82 15.64
CA PRO A 339 25.53 13.25 14.34
C PRO A 339 24.31 12.72 13.57
N SER A 340 24.34 12.80 12.24
CA SER A 340 23.24 12.24 11.42
C SER A 340 23.29 10.72 11.42
N LEU A 341 22.14 10.10 11.68
CA LEU A 341 21.95 8.64 11.74
C LEU A 341 22.40 7.90 10.48
N ARG A 342 22.42 8.58 9.32
CA ARG A 342 22.86 7.95 8.06
C ARG A 342 24.35 7.67 8.01
N GLY A 343 25.17 8.38 8.79
CA GLY A 343 26.62 8.20 8.79
C GLY A 343 27.06 6.97 9.59
N THR A 344 26.45 6.73 10.75
CA THR A 344 26.93 5.70 11.69
C THR A 344 26.65 4.29 11.22
N LEU A 345 25.44 3.99 10.72
CA LEU A 345 25.10 2.63 10.25
C LEU A 345 25.90 2.17 9.02
N GLN A 346 26.35 3.10 8.17
CA GLN A 346 27.22 2.74 7.03
C GLN A 346 28.68 2.55 7.43
N THR A 347 29.13 3.21 8.50
CA THR A 347 30.52 3.15 8.93
C THR A 347 30.78 1.91 9.79
N GLU A 348 29.84 1.52 10.65
CA GLU A 348 29.95 0.28 11.44
C GLU A 348 29.88 -0.99 10.58
N ALA A 349 29.15 -0.96 9.47
CA ALA A 349 29.16 -2.06 8.49
C ALA A 349 30.49 -2.19 7.72
N LYS A 350 31.34 -1.16 7.73
CA LYS A 350 32.62 -1.13 6.98
C LYS A 350 33.85 -1.35 7.87
N ILE A 351 33.75 -1.09 9.18
CA ILE A 351 34.86 -1.24 10.13
C ILE A 351 35.08 -2.70 10.59
N VAL A 352 34.16 -3.63 10.26
CA VAL A 352 34.27 -5.06 10.66
C VAL A 352 35.07 -5.93 9.66
N ILE A 353 35.70 -5.35 8.61
CA ILE A 353 36.56 -6.10 7.66
C ILE A 353 37.93 -5.41 7.49
N SER A 354 38.59 -5.06 8.59
CA SER A 354 40.04 -4.86 8.58
C SER A 354 40.69 -5.84 9.54
N GLU A 355 41.45 -6.77 8.96
CA GLU A 355 42.33 -7.76 9.61
C GLU A 355 43.03 -7.21 10.85
N PRO A 356 43.10 -7.98 11.96
CA PRO A 356 43.96 -7.62 13.07
C PRO A 356 45.42 -7.84 12.66
N ALA A 357 46.14 -6.75 12.44
CA ALA A 357 47.59 -6.76 12.38
C ALA A 357 48.16 -7.36 13.68
N ARG A 358 48.98 -8.40 13.52
CA ARG A 358 49.79 -9.02 14.58
C ARG A 358 50.61 -7.96 15.29
N VAL A 359 50.34 -7.74 16.58
CA VAL A 359 51.25 -7.04 17.50
C VAL A 359 51.83 -8.05 18.46
N ASN A 360 53.16 -8.10 18.47
CA ASN A 360 53.97 -8.97 19.31
C ASN A 360 53.77 -8.66 20.80
N LYS A 361 53.66 -9.73 21.60
CA LYS A 361 53.75 -9.74 23.06
C LYS A 361 55.11 -9.16 23.48
N ALA A 362 55.08 -8.12 24.29
CA ALA A 362 56.11 -7.86 25.29
C ALA A 362 55.41 -7.53 26.61
N VAL A 363 55.82 -8.27 27.63
CA VAL A 363 55.35 -8.28 29.01
C VAL A 363 55.88 -7.03 29.72
N ASP A 364 55.04 -6.32 30.48
CA ASP A 364 55.43 -5.93 31.84
C ASP A 364 54.27 -5.47 32.73
N ARG A 365 54.51 -5.61 34.03
CA ARG A 365 53.56 -5.76 35.15
C ARG A 365 53.12 -4.43 35.79
N HIS A 366 52.03 -4.59 36.58
CA HIS A 366 51.56 -3.79 37.73
C HIS A 366 50.65 -2.58 37.48
N SER A 367 49.36 -2.76 37.80
CA SER A 367 48.68 -2.01 38.86
C SER A 367 47.29 -2.61 39.13
N GLU A 368 47.06 -3.02 40.38
CA GLU A 368 45.78 -3.51 40.89
C GLU A 368 44.79 -2.33 41.08
N GLN A 369 43.58 -2.45 40.54
CA GLN A 369 42.40 -1.72 40.98
C GLN A 369 41.19 -2.67 41.00
N PRO A 370 40.31 -2.58 42.02
CA PRO A 370 39.23 -3.55 42.22
C PRO A 370 38.10 -3.39 41.21
N ALA A 371 37.71 -4.52 40.64
CA ALA A 371 36.66 -4.68 39.64
C ALA A 371 35.30 -4.15 40.12
N SER A 372 34.71 -3.28 39.31
CA SER A 372 33.36 -2.75 39.44
C SER A 372 32.32 -3.76 38.94
N VAL A 373 31.23 -3.86 39.70
CA VAL A 373 30.04 -4.71 39.50
C VAL A 373 29.37 -4.57 38.11
N MET A 374 29.81 -3.63 37.26
CA MET A 374 29.27 -3.40 35.92
C MET A 374 29.80 -4.37 34.85
N GLU A 375 30.91 -5.09 35.09
CA GLU A 375 31.46 -6.02 34.09
C GLU A 375 30.74 -7.38 34.06
N ALA A 376 30.07 -7.75 35.16
CA ALA A 376 29.29 -8.97 35.26
C ALA A 376 27.93 -8.90 34.51
N ALA A 377 27.42 -7.70 34.22
CA ALA A 377 26.15 -7.53 33.51
C ALA A 377 26.30 -7.60 31.97
N PHE A 378 27.51 -7.41 31.44
CA PHE A 378 27.73 -7.43 29.99
C PHE A 378 27.97 -8.83 29.41
N LEU A 379 28.27 -9.82 30.27
CA LEU A 379 28.44 -11.22 29.87
C LEU A 379 27.13 -12.01 29.73
N GLN A 380 25.96 -11.41 30.03
CA GLN A 380 24.65 -12.07 29.90
C GLN A 380 23.84 -11.64 28.66
N ALA A 381 24.33 -10.73 27.84
CA ALA A 381 23.73 -10.43 26.54
C ALA A 381 24.17 -11.50 25.52
N GLY A 382 23.29 -12.47 25.28
CA GLY A 382 23.54 -13.69 24.52
C GLY A 382 24.34 -13.49 23.24
N VAL A 383 25.56 -14.02 23.24
CA VAL A 383 26.32 -14.39 22.05
C VAL A 383 25.48 -15.42 21.31
N VAL A 384 24.82 -15.01 20.22
CA VAL A 384 24.19 -15.96 19.30
C VAL A 384 25.31 -16.84 18.76
N GLU A 385 25.26 -18.11 19.14
CA GLU A 385 26.29 -19.08 18.81
C GLU A 385 26.46 -19.12 17.27
N PRO A 386 27.68 -18.93 16.73
CA PRO A 386 27.92 -18.80 15.29
C PRO A 386 27.49 -20.03 14.47
N THR A 387 27.28 -21.15 15.15
CA THR A 387 26.67 -22.40 14.67
C THR A 387 25.23 -22.19 14.19
N VAL A 388 24.38 -21.48 14.95
CA VAL A 388 22.97 -21.25 14.61
C VAL A 388 22.84 -20.42 13.31
N LEU A 389 23.72 -19.44 13.12
CA LEU A 389 23.77 -18.64 11.89
C LEU A 389 24.20 -19.44 10.66
N ARG A 390 24.99 -20.50 10.83
CA ARG A 390 25.36 -21.41 9.72
C ARG A 390 24.17 -22.30 9.33
N GLU A 391 23.46 -22.85 10.31
CA GLU A 391 22.30 -23.71 10.06
C GLU A 391 21.16 -22.96 9.35
N VAL A 392 20.90 -21.70 9.71
CA VAL A 392 19.89 -20.87 9.03
C VAL A 392 20.27 -20.63 7.57
N LYS A 393 21.55 -20.34 7.28
CA LYS A 393 22.04 -20.14 5.91
C LYS A 393 21.98 -21.41 5.06
N GLU A 394 22.23 -22.57 5.66
CA GLU A 394 22.11 -23.86 4.96
C GLU A 394 20.65 -24.19 4.64
N ARG A 395 19.72 -23.93 5.57
CA ARG A 395 18.28 -24.08 5.32
C ARG A 395 17.78 -23.18 4.19
N ASP A 396 18.23 -21.93 4.15
CA ASP A 396 17.84 -20.99 3.10
C ASP A 396 18.40 -21.43 1.73
N ARG A 397 19.64 -21.94 1.67
CA ARG A 397 20.21 -22.50 0.43
C ARG A 397 19.42 -23.72 -0.07
N ALA A 398 19.12 -24.67 0.81
CA ALA A 398 18.35 -25.86 0.45
C ALA A 398 16.94 -25.50 -0.05
N ARG A 399 16.31 -24.46 0.52
CA ARG A 399 15.01 -23.96 0.07
C ARG A 399 15.08 -23.34 -1.33
N ILE A 400 16.13 -22.56 -1.62
CA ILE A 400 16.34 -21.95 -2.94
C ILE A 400 16.57 -23.03 -4.00
N GLU A 401 17.39 -24.05 -3.72
CA GLU A 401 17.61 -25.16 -4.65
C GLU A 401 16.32 -25.95 -4.93
N ARG A 402 15.48 -26.16 -3.92
CA ARG A 402 14.20 -26.87 -4.09
C ARG A 402 13.23 -26.08 -4.98
N LEU A 403 13.18 -24.75 -4.81
CA LEU A 403 12.37 -23.86 -5.66
C LEU A 403 12.89 -23.87 -7.11
N ALA A 404 14.21 -23.78 -7.30
CA ALA A 404 14.81 -23.85 -8.63
C ALA A 404 14.51 -25.18 -9.33
N LYS A 405 14.54 -26.30 -8.60
CA LYS A 405 14.19 -27.61 -9.14
C LYS A 405 12.71 -27.71 -9.55
N MET A 406 11.79 -27.21 -8.73
CA MET A 406 10.37 -27.19 -9.09
C MET A 406 10.10 -26.30 -10.31
N GLN A 407 10.82 -25.19 -10.43
CA GLN A 407 10.70 -24.29 -11.58
C GLN A 407 11.20 -24.95 -12.87
N ALA A 408 12.31 -25.71 -12.80
CA ALA A 408 12.81 -26.49 -13.92
C ALA A 408 11.88 -27.66 -14.32
N GLU A 409 11.18 -28.29 -13.36
CA GLU A 409 10.16 -29.30 -13.66
C GLU A 409 8.91 -28.69 -14.31
N LEU A 410 8.50 -27.49 -13.88
CA LEU A 410 7.40 -26.75 -14.51
C LEU A 410 7.72 -26.30 -15.94
N GLU A 411 8.97 -25.94 -16.24
CA GLU A 411 9.39 -25.58 -17.60
C GLU A 411 9.48 -26.80 -18.55
N ARG A 412 9.48 -28.02 -17.99
CA ARG A 412 9.58 -29.26 -18.78
C ARG A 412 8.22 -29.87 -19.12
N LEU A 413 7.16 -29.51 -18.38
CA LEU A 413 5.76 -29.85 -18.65
C LEU A 413 5.16 -28.85 -19.63
#